data_AF-A0AA41X0T2-F1
#
_entry.id   AF-A0AA41X0T2-F1
#
_cell.length_a   1.000
_cell.length_b   1.000
_cell.length_c   1.000
_cell.angle_alpha   90.00
_cell.angle_beta   90.00
_cell.angle_gamma   90.00
#
_symmetry.space_group_name_H-M   'P 1'
#
loop_
_entity.id
_entity.type
_entity.pdbx_description
1 polymer ?
#
loop_
_entity_poly.entity_id
_entity_poly.type
_entity_poly.pdbx_seq_one_letter_code
_entity_poly.pdbx_strand_id
1 'polypeptide(L)' 'PKELLRLQGFPEDFKVVVSDQQIRKQTGNSVPVPVISAVAKEILKCLNQTDEIKQVKEYSEVI' A
#
# COMPACT_ATOMS: atom_id res chain seq x y z
N PRO A 1 -18.36 -9.47 10.65
CA PRO A 1 -17.28 -9.44 9.63
C PRO A 1 -16.95 -8.03 9.12
N LYS A 2 -17.97 -7.22 8.78
CA LYS A 2 -17.78 -5.86 8.28
C LYS A 2 -17.00 -4.94 9.22
N GLU A 3 -17.19 -5.05 10.53
CA GLU A 3 -16.45 -4.26 11.53
C GLU A 3 -14.94 -4.51 11.50
N LEU A 4 -14.51 -5.75 11.20
CA LEU A 4 -13.08 -6.09 11.08
C LEU A 4 -12.46 -5.44 9.84
N LEU A 5 -13.22 -5.38 8.75
CA LEU A 5 -12.82 -4.67 7.53
C LEU A 5 -12.72 -3.16 7.79
N ARG A 6 -13.70 -2.58 8.50
CA ARG A 6 -13.66 -1.17 8.92
C ARG A 6 -12.46 -0.87 9.82
N LEU A 7 -12.17 -1.74 10.78
CA LEU A 7 -11.01 -1.62 11.66
C LEU A 7 -9.69 -1.64 10.88
N GLN A 8 -9.60 -2.49 9.86
CA GLN A 8 -8.44 -2.56 8.97
C GLN A 8 -8.41 -1.40 7.95
N GLY A 9 -9.44 -0.56 7.88
CA GLY A 9 -9.51 0.60 6.98
C GLY A 9 -9.96 0.28 5.55
N PHE A 10 -10.63 -0.85 5.34
CA PHE A 10 -11.23 -1.18 4.03
C PHE A 10 -12.45 -0.30 3.73
N PRO A 11 -12.77 -0.06 2.44
CA PRO A 11 -13.96 0.66 2.02
C PRO A 11 -15.28 0.03 2.52
N GLU A 12 -16.33 0.85 2.68
CA GLU A 12 -17.65 0.37 3.12
C GLU A 12 -18.34 -0.56 2.11
N ASP A 13 -18.01 -0.39 0.83
CA ASP A 13 -18.50 -1.19 -0.29
C ASP A 13 -17.63 -2.43 -0.57
N PHE A 14 -16.66 -2.75 0.30
CA PHE A 14 -15.80 -3.91 0.15
C PHE A 14 -16.61 -5.22 0.12
N LYS A 15 -16.53 -5.94 -1.01
CA LYS A 15 -17.29 -7.16 -1.24
C LYS A 15 -16.66 -8.35 -0.52
N VAL A 16 -17.39 -8.90 0.45
CA VAL A 16 -17.07 -10.18 1.08
C VAL A 16 -17.62 -11.32 0.22
N VAL A 17 -16.74 -12.16 -0.33
CA VAL A 17 -17.09 -13.31 -1.19
C VAL A 17 -16.81 -14.68 -0.54
N VAL A 18 -16.38 -14.68 0.72
CA VAL A 18 -16.03 -15.88 1.49
C VAL A 18 -16.81 -15.93 2.80
N SER A 19 -16.75 -17.04 3.52
CA SER A 19 -17.42 -17.19 4.81
C SER A 19 -16.87 -16.24 5.88
N ASP A 20 -17.67 -15.97 6.91
CA ASP A 20 -17.30 -15.12 8.03
C ASP A 20 -16.02 -15.57 8.75
N GLN A 21 -15.81 -16.88 8.86
CA GLN A 21 -14.58 -17.45 9.45
C GLN A 21 -13.35 -17.14 8.60
N GLN A 22 -13.48 -17.24 7.27
CA GLN A 22 -12.39 -16.93 6.34
C GLN A 22 -12.07 -15.43 6.34
N ILE A 23 -13.08 -14.55 6.37
CA ILE A 23 -12.86 -13.11 6.49
C ILE A 23 -12.12 -12.77 7.78
N ARG A 24 -12.52 -13.34 8.92
CA ARG A 24 -11.83 -13.11 10.20
C ARG A 24 -10.33 -13.42 10.09
N LYS A 25 -9.99 -14.58 9.48
CA LYS A 25 -8.61 -14.98 9.24
C LYS A 25 -7.88 -14.03 8.27
N GLN A 26 -8.52 -13.67 7.16
CA GLN A 26 -7.93 -12.75 6.17
C GLN A 26 -7.68 -11.37 6.76
N THR A 27 -8.65 -10.81 7.50
CA THR A 27 -8.49 -9.51 8.16
C THR A 27 -7.46 -9.55 9.27
N GLY A 28 -7.32 -10.67 10.00
CA GLY A 28 -6.31 -10.81 11.05
C GLY A 28 -4.88 -10.95 10.51
N ASN A 29 -4.72 -11.53 9.33
CA ASN A 29 -3.43 -11.67 8.65
C ASN A 29 -3.11 -10.50 7.70
N SER A 30 -4.05 -9.55 7.54
CA SER A 30 -3.86 -8.38 6.69
C SER A 30 -3.17 -7.25 7.46
N VAL A 31 -2.51 -6.37 6.72
CA VAL A 31 -1.97 -5.11 7.25
C VAL A 31 -3.05 -4.04 7.06
N PRO A 32 -3.28 -3.15 8.05
CA PRO A 32 -4.25 -2.08 7.90
C PRO A 32 -3.93 -1.19 6.69
N VAL A 33 -4.96 -0.88 5.90
CA VAL A 33 -4.91 -0.01 4.71
C VAL A 33 -4.19 1.33 4.97
N PRO A 34 -4.44 2.07 6.07
CA PRO A 34 -3.75 3.34 6.30
C PRO A 34 -2.23 3.17 6.52
N VAL A 35 -1.80 2.04 7.10
CA VAL A 35 -0.38 1.77 7.38
C VAL A 35 0.36 1.52 6.07
N ILE A 36 -0.16 0.62 5.23
CA ILE A 36 0.48 0.34 3.94
C ILE A 36 0.44 1.56 3.01
N SER A 37 -0.58 2.42 3.10
CA SER A 37 -0.62 3.68 2.37
C SER A 37 0.52 4.63 2.76
N ALA A 38 0.84 4.75 4.05
CA ALA A 38 1.96 5.56 4.51
C ALA A 38 3.31 5.01 4.01
N VAL A 39 3.51 3.70 4.09
CA VAL A 39 4.72 3.04 3.58
C VAL A 39 4.87 3.24 2.07
N ALA A 40 3.78 3.08 1.30
CA ALA A 40 3.78 3.27 -0.14
C ALA A 40 4.17 4.70 -0.54
N LYS A 41 3.77 5.72 0.23
CA LYS A 41 4.17 7.12 0.00
C LYS A 41 5.68 7.31 0.12
N GLU A 42 6.29 6.73 1.15
CA GLU A 42 7.75 6.81 1.33
C GLU A 42 8.49 6.03 0.23
N ILE A 43 7.98 4.87 -0.18
CA ILE A 43 8.53 4.12 -1.32
C ILE A 43 8.50 4.98 -2.58
N LEU A 44 7.37 5.62 -2.89
CA LEU A 44 7.24 6.49 -4.07
C LEU A 44 8.21 7.68 -4.02
N LYS A 45 8.39 8.29 -2.84
CA LYS A 45 9.35 9.37 -2.64
C LYS A 45 10.78 8.92 -2.97
N CYS A 46 11.18 7.76 -2.47
CA CYS A 46 12.52 7.20 -2.76
C CYS A 46 12.70 6.87 -4.24
N LEU A 47 11.67 6.34 -4.91
CA LEU A 47 11.73 6.03 -6.33
C LEU A 47 11.86 7.30 -7.18
N ASN A 48 11.04 8.32 -6.93
CA ASN A 48 11.10 9.59 -7.66
C ASN A 48 12.47 10.28 -7.48
N GLN A 49 13.02 10.28 -6.26
CA GLN A 49 14.37 10.79 -6.01
C GLN A 49 15.44 10.02 -6.80
N THR A 50 15.29 8.70 -6.91
CA THR A 50 16.22 7.86 -7.66
C THR A 50 16.15 8.17 -9.15
N ASP A 51 14.98 8.44 -9.70
CA ASP A 51 14.80 8.78 -11.12
C ASP A 51 15.38 10.17 -11.45
N GLU A 52 15.21 11.15 -10.57
CA GLU A 52 15.87 12.47 -10.67
C GLU A 52 17.40 12.35 -10.64
N ILE A 53 17.95 11.55 -9.71
CA ILE A 53 19.40 11.31 -9.61
C ILE A 53 19.95 10.61 -10.86
N LYS A 54 19.21 9.64 -11.42
CA LYS A 54 19.61 8.96 -12.65
C LYS A 54 19.67 9.91 -13.83
N GLN A 55 18.66 10.76 -14.02
CA GLN A 55 18.66 11.75 -15.09
C GLN A 55 19.84 12.72 -14.95
N VAL A 56 20.09 13.28 -13.76
CA VAL A 56 21.22 14.20 -13.55
C VAL A 56 22.56 13.52 -13.83
N LYS A 57 22.74 12.26 -13.41
CA LYS A 57 23.95 11.49 -13.72
C LYS A 57 24.13 11.26 -15.21
N GLU A 58 23.07 10.82 -15.90
CA GLU A 58 23.12 10.52 -17.33
C GLU A 58 23.45 11.77 -18.15
N TYR A 59 22.90 12.94 -17.80
CA TYR A 59 23.31 14.22 -18.41
C TYR A 59 24.77 14.58 -18.11
N SER A 60 25.27 14.29 -16.90
CA SER A 60 26.66 14.58 -16.53
C SER A 60 27.70 13.64 -17.15
N GLU A 61 27.30 12.41 -17.52
CA GLU A 61 28.18 11.44 -18.20
C GLU A 61 28.29 11.69 -19.72
N VAL A 62 27.41 12.52 -20.28
CA VAL A 62 27.38 12.87 -21.71
C VAL A 62 28.21 14.13 -22.03
N ILE A 63 28.61 14.93 -21.03
CA ILE A 63 29.50 16.10 -21.14
C ILE A 63 30.93 15.68 -20.77
#